data_AF-A0A4S0MUZ0-F1
#
_entry.id   AF-A0A4S0MUZ0-F1
#
_cell.length_a   1.000
_cell.length_b   1.000
_cell.length_c   1.000
_cell.angle_alpha   90.00
_cell.angle_beta   90.00
_cell.angle_gamma   90.00
#
_symmetry.space_group_name_H-M   'P 1'
#
loop_
_entity.id
_entity.type
_entity.pdbx_description
1 polymer ?
#
loop_
_entity_poly.entity_id
_entity_poly.type
_entity_poly.pdbx_seq_one_letter_code
_entity_poly.pdbx_strand_id
1 'polypeptide(L)'
;SFPRHALERMMKEQPNLEHRLLEQKLRELDQARDWMVALGRKTASEKIASFLLMIVRNIDPAAGPERRGAAFYLPLSRAEIADFLGLTIETVSRQITRL
;
A
#
# COMPACT_ATOMS: atom_id res chain seq x y z
N SER A 1 -8.81 -13.58 8.42
CA SER A 1 -9.88 -13.80 7.44
C SER A 1 -11.19 -13.39 8.08
N PHE A 2 -11.92 -12.43 7.49
CA PHE A 2 -13.25 -12.05 7.99
C PHE A 2 -14.23 -13.20 7.69
N PRO A 3 -15.02 -13.71 8.67
CA PRO A 3 -15.90 -14.84 8.42
C PRO A 3 -16.99 -14.44 7.42
N ARG A 4 -17.04 -15.11 6.25
CA ARG A 4 -18.02 -14.87 5.18
C ARG A 4 -19.45 -14.81 5.71
N HIS A 5 -19.82 -15.74 6.59
CA HIS A 5 -21.15 -15.81 7.18
C HIS A 5 -21.49 -14.61 8.08
N ALA A 6 -20.49 -13.99 8.72
CA ALA A 6 -20.69 -12.79 9.53
C ALA A 6 -20.90 -11.57 8.65
N LEU A 7 -20.12 -11.45 7.56
CA LEU A 7 -20.28 -10.40 6.56
C LEU A 7 -21.65 -10.47 5.89
N GLU A 8 -22.09 -11.66 5.48
CA GLU A 8 -23.39 -11.90 4.85
C GLU A 8 -24.57 -11.52 5.77
N ARG A 9 -24.46 -11.77 7.09
CA ARG A 9 -25.46 -11.29 8.06
C ARG A 9 -25.48 -9.77 8.17
N MET A 10 -24.31 -9.14 8.30
CA MET A 10 -24.21 -7.68 8.39
C MET A 10 -24.74 -6.98 7.14
N MET A 11 -24.53 -7.57 5.95
CA MET A 11 -25.07 -7.05 4.69
C MET A 11 -26.61 -7.16 4.64
N LYS A 12 -27.20 -8.20 5.24
CA LYS A 12 -28.67 -8.33 5.37
C LYS A 12 -29.26 -7.33 6.37
N GLU A 13 -28.56 -7.09 7.48
CA GLU A 13 -29.02 -6.18 8.54
C GLU A 13 -28.84 -4.70 8.17
N GLN A 14 -27.87 -4.40 7.30
CA GLN A 14 -27.53 -3.04 6.91
C GLN A 14 -27.40 -2.93 5.37
N PRO A 15 -28.51 -2.66 4.66
CA PRO A 15 -28.57 -2.71 3.19
C PRO A 15 -27.55 -1.81 2.49
N ASN A 16 -27.18 -0.69 3.11
CA ASN A 16 -26.21 0.26 2.58
C ASN A 16 -24.75 -0.16 2.82
N LEU A 17 -24.50 -1.21 3.61
CA LEU A 17 -23.16 -1.67 3.95
C LEU A 17 -22.45 -2.26 2.73
N GLU A 18 -23.17 -3.05 1.91
CA GLU A 18 -22.63 -3.60 0.67
C GLU A 18 -22.15 -2.50 -0.27
N HIS A 19 -23.01 -1.50 -0.51
CA HIS A 19 -22.68 -0.37 -1.37
C HIS A 19 -21.47 0.40 -0.84
N ARG A 20 -21.44 0.72 0.46
CA ARG A 20 -20.32 1.42 1.09
C ARG A 20 -19.00 0.62 1.05
N LEU A 21 -19.06 -0.69 1.25
CA LEU A 21 -17.90 -1.57 1.15
C LEU A 21 -17.37 -1.60 -0.29
N LEU A 22 -18.26 -1.74 -1.27
CA LEU A 22 -17.90 -1.73 -2.68
C LEU A 22 -17.26 -0.39 -3.07
N GLU A 23 -17.87 0.73 -2.70
CA GLU A 23 -17.29 2.06 -2.94
C GLU A 23 -15.91 2.21 -2.28
N GLN A 24 -15.73 1.70 -1.06
CA GLN A 24 -14.42 1.74 -0.40
C GLN A 24 -13.39 0.92 -1.18
N LYS A 25 -13.76 -0.27 -1.65
CA LYS A 25 -12.86 -1.11 -2.46
C LYS A 25 -12.53 -0.49 -3.82
N LEU A 26 -13.50 0.15 -4.46
CA LEU A 26 -13.27 0.90 -5.70
C LEU A 26 -12.32 2.07 -5.48
N ARG A 27 -12.49 2.82 -4.38
CA ARG A 27 -11.54 3.89 -4.01
C ARG A 27 -10.13 3.37 -3.74
N GLU A 28 -10.00 2.26 -3.02
CA GLU A 28 -8.70 1.60 -2.79
C GLU A 28 -8.04 1.18 -4.12
N LEU A 29 -8.82 0.63 -5.06
CA LEU A 29 -8.34 0.22 -6.37
C LEU A 29 -7.93 1.39 -7.27
N ASP A 30 -8.73 2.45 -7.30
CA ASP A 30 -8.42 3.68 -8.04
C ASP A 30 -7.14 4.32 -7.52
N GLN A 31 -7.01 4.40 -6.19
CA GLN A 31 -5.80 4.92 -5.55
C GLN A 31 -4.57 4.09 -5.91
N ALA A 32 -4.68 2.75 -5.92
CA ALA A 32 -3.59 1.87 -6.36
C ALA A 32 -3.24 2.10 -7.84
N ARG A 33 -4.23 2.31 -8.71
CA ARG A 33 -4.03 2.54 -10.15
C ARG A 33 -3.33 3.86 -10.44
N ASP A 34 -3.73 4.93 -9.78
CA ASP A 34 -3.06 6.24 -9.89
C ASP A 34 -1.62 6.17 -9.39
N TRP A 35 -1.40 5.38 -8.32
CA TRP A 35 -0.07 5.11 -7.79
C TRP A 35 0.82 4.40 -8.82
N MET A 36 0.30 3.38 -9.51
CA MET A 36 1.04 2.65 -10.56
C MET A 36 1.42 3.56 -11.74
N VAL A 37 0.51 4.44 -12.19
CA VAL A 37 0.81 5.41 -13.26
C VAL A 37 1.91 6.38 -12.83
N ALA A 38 1.84 6.91 -11.60
CA ALA A 38 2.85 7.81 -11.06
C ALA A 38 4.23 7.16 -10.92
N LEU A 39 4.29 5.86 -10.65
CA LEU A 39 5.55 5.10 -10.59
C LEU A 39 6.18 4.91 -11.98
N GLY A 40 5.40 4.84 -13.05
CA GLY A 40 5.89 4.59 -14.42
C GLY A 40 6.94 5.60 -14.92
N ARG A 41 6.97 6.82 -14.36
CA ARG A 41 7.93 7.88 -14.72
C ARG A 41 9.06 8.09 -13.70
N LYS A 42 9.03 7.37 -12.58
CA LYS A 42 10.00 7.52 -11.49
C LYS A 42 11.24 6.65 -11.72
N THR A 43 12.39 7.18 -11.34
CA THR A 43 13.63 6.41 -11.21
C THR A 43 13.46 5.31 -10.15
N ALA A 44 14.34 4.30 -10.17
CA ALA A 44 14.29 3.22 -9.17
C ALA A 44 14.38 3.74 -7.72
N SER A 45 15.20 4.77 -7.47
CA SER A 45 15.33 5.40 -6.14
C SER A 45 14.01 6.07 -5.73
N GLU A 46 13.40 6.86 -6.61
CA GLU A 46 12.14 7.54 -6.33
C GLU A 46 10.98 6.55 -6.11
N LYS A 47 10.96 5.42 -6.84
CA LYS A 47 9.99 4.34 -6.63
C LYS A 47 10.13 3.74 -5.22
N ILE A 48 11.36 3.40 -4.81
CA ILE A 48 11.65 2.87 -3.47
C ILE A 48 11.26 3.88 -2.38
N ALA A 49 11.66 5.15 -2.51
CA ALA A 49 11.32 6.19 -1.54
C ALA A 49 9.81 6.39 -1.41
N SER A 50 9.09 6.40 -2.54
CA SER A 50 7.63 6.51 -2.55
C SER A 50 6.96 5.33 -1.85
N PHE A 51 7.48 4.12 -2.07
CA PHE A 51 7.02 2.89 -1.43
C PHE A 51 7.18 2.89 0.08
N LEU A 52 8.37 3.27 0.56
CA LEU A 52 8.61 3.37 2.00
C LEU A 52 7.72 4.45 2.63
N LEU A 53 7.52 5.59 1.95
CA LEU A 53 6.63 6.65 2.42
C LEU A 53 5.16 6.20 2.48
N MET A 54 4.70 5.41 1.50
CA MET A 54 3.36 4.82 1.52
C MET A 54 3.17 3.89 2.72
N ILE A 55 4.15 3.03 3.01
CA ILE A 55 4.09 2.12 4.16
C ILE A 55 4.01 2.90 5.48
N VAL A 56 4.87 3.91 5.67
CA VAL A 56 4.86 4.74 6.88
C VAL A 56 3.51 5.41 7.09
N ARG A 57 2.92 5.98 6.03
CA ARG A 57 1.60 6.63 6.10
C ARG A 57 0.47 5.67 6.46
N ASN A 58 0.57 4.40 6.05
CA ASN A 58 -0.43 3.39 6.36
C ASN A 58 -0.27 2.77 7.76
N ILE A 59 0.95 2.72 8.31
CA ILE A 59 1.20 2.20 9.66
C ILE A 59 0.61 3.12 10.72
N ASP A 60 0.74 4.43 10.54
CA ASP A 60 0.22 5.42 11.49
C ASP A 60 -0.44 6.59 10.75
N PRO A 61 -1.72 6.44 10.34
CA PRO A 61 -2.45 7.49 9.64
C PRO A 61 -2.68 8.75 10.48
N ALA A 62 -2.57 8.64 11.81
CA ALA A 62 -2.74 9.74 12.75
C ALA A 62 -1.42 10.50 13.02
N ALA A 63 -0.26 9.94 12.62
CA ALA A 63 1.00 10.64 12.67
C ALA A 63 0.99 11.83 11.71
N GLY A 64 0.82 13.02 12.27
CA GLY A 64 0.87 14.27 11.53
C GLY A 64 2.24 14.50 10.86
N PRO A 65 2.31 15.49 9.95
CA PRO A 65 3.50 15.81 9.16
C PRO A 65 4.74 16.20 9.99
N GLU A 66 4.59 16.48 11.28
CA GLU A 66 5.64 16.80 12.25
C GLU A 66 6.56 15.62 12.59
N ARG A 67 6.21 14.39 12.21
CA ARG A 67 6.98 13.19 12.57
C ARG A 67 8.32 13.14 11.81
N ARG A 68 9.42 13.42 12.53
CA ARG A 68 10.80 13.47 11.99
C ARG A 68 11.47 12.12 11.73
N GLY A 69 10.70 11.03 11.72
CA GLY A 69 11.23 9.69 11.47
C GLY A 69 10.24 8.58 11.83
N ALA A 70 10.33 7.48 11.09
CA ALA A 70 9.54 6.28 11.35
C ALA A 70 10.45 5.06 11.30
N ALA A 71 10.44 4.28 12.38
CA ALA A 71 11.01 2.94 12.40
C ALA A 71 9.86 1.95 12.22
N PHE A 72 9.99 1.05 11.25
CA PHE A 72 9.00 0.01 11.02
C PHE A 72 9.68 -1.26 10.56
N TYR A 73 9.06 -2.39 10.88
CA TYR A 73 9.41 -3.66 10.27
C TYR A 73 8.78 -3.72 8.88
N LEU A 74 9.59 -4.03 7.87
CA LEU A 74 9.12 -4.25 6.50
C LEU A 74 9.02 -5.75 6.25
N PRO A 75 7.83 -6.39 6.39
CA PRO A 75 7.64 -7.83 6.24
C PRO A 75 7.58 -8.25 4.76
N LEU A 76 8.41 -7.65 3.90
CA LEU A 76 8.43 -7.93 2.47
C LEU A 76 9.84 -8.28 2.04
N SER A 77 9.94 -9.39 1.32
CA SER A 77 11.15 -9.79 0.63
C SER A 77 11.47 -8.79 -0.49
N ARG A 78 12.75 -8.78 -0.89
CA ARG A 78 13.20 -7.97 -2.04
C ARG A 78 12.51 -8.39 -3.35
N ALA A 79 12.10 -9.65 -3.46
CA ALA A 79 11.35 -10.16 -4.60
C ALA A 79 9.94 -9.56 -4.66
N GLU A 80 9.21 -9.60 -3.55
CA GLU A 80 7.87 -9.00 -3.48
C GLU A 80 7.87 -7.49 -3.75
N ILE A 81 8.91 -6.78 -3.26
CA ILE A 81 9.10 -5.35 -3.56
C ILE A 81 9.39 -5.12 -5.04
N ALA A 82 10.21 -5.99 -5.66
CA ALA A 82 10.56 -5.90 -7.08
C ALA A 82 9.32 -6.09 -7.97
N ASP A 83 8.52 -7.12 -7.67
CA ASP A 83 7.27 -7.42 -8.37
C ASP A 83 6.28 -6.25 -8.24
N PHE A 84 6.16 -5.67 -7.04
CA PHE A 84 5.26 -4.56 -6.80
C PHE A 84 5.67 -3.27 -7.53
N LEU A 85 6.97 -2.98 -7.64
CA LEU A 85 7.48 -1.73 -8.22
C LEU A 85 7.82 -1.83 -9.72
N GLY A 86 7.70 -3.01 -10.31
CA GLY A 86 8.16 -3.31 -11.66
C GLY A 86 9.66 -3.06 -11.79
N LEU A 87 10.45 -3.52 -10.81
CA LEU A 87 11.91 -3.43 -10.76
C LEU A 87 12.50 -4.84 -10.73
N THR A 88 13.81 -4.96 -10.93
CA THR A 88 14.50 -6.24 -10.67
C THR A 88 14.91 -6.34 -9.20
N ILE A 89 15.06 -7.57 -8.70
CA ILE A 89 15.49 -7.85 -7.32
C ILE A 89 16.87 -7.23 -7.05
N GLU A 90 17.79 -7.26 -8.02
CA GLU A 90 19.12 -6.65 -7.91
C GLU A 90 19.03 -5.13 -7.81
N THR A 91 18.08 -4.52 -8.52
CA THR A 91 17.85 -3.07 -8.45
C THR A 91 17.32 -2.68 -7.08
N VAL A 92 16.30 -3.38 -6.57
CA VAL A 92 15.80 -3.18 -5.20
C VAL A 92 16.92 -3.36 -4.17
N SER A 93 17.71 -4.42 -4.29
CA SER A 93 18.83 -4.71 -3.40
C SER A 93 19.84 -3.56 -3.37
N ARG A 94 20.27 -3.08 -4.55
CA ARG A 94 21.21 -1.95 -4.66
C ARG A 94 20.64 -0.66 -4.09
N GLN A 95 19.35 -0.38 -4.29
CA GLN A 95 18.74 0.83 -3.73
C GLN A 95 18.66 0.75 -2.20
N ILE A 96 18.23 -0.37 -1.64
CA ILE A 96 18.12 -0.54 -0.17
C ILE A 96 19.50 -0.43 0.50
N THR A 97 20.56 -0.99 -0.09
CA THR A 97 21.91 -0.89 0.48
C THR A 97 22.50 0.53 0.42
N ARG A 98 21.97 1.40 -0.44
CA ARG A 98 22.39 2.80 -0.58
C ARG A 98 21.66 3.76 0.37
N LEU A 99 20.56 3.33 0.98
CA LEU A 99 19.83 4.06 2.02
C LEU A 99 20.54 3.94 3.36
#